data_AF-A0A8H9Z338-F1
#
_entry.id   AF-A0A8H9Z338-F1
#
_cell.length_a   1.000
_cell.length_b   1.000
_cell.length_c   1.000
_cell.angle_alpha   90.00
_cell.angle_beta   90.00
_cell.angle_gamma   90.00
#
_symmetry.space_group_name_H-M   'P 1'
#
loop_
_entity.id
_entity.type
_entity.pdbx_description
1 polymer ?
#
loop_
_entity_poly.entity_id
_entity_poly.type
_entity_poly.pdbx_seq_one_letter_code
_entity_poly.pdbx_strand_id
1 'polypeptide(L)'
;QPIGVAGELYLGGEGVARGYLERPALTAERFVPDPFGKPGSRVYRSGDLTRGRPDGVVDYLGRVDHQVKIRGFRIELGEIEARLREQDSVGETVVVAQDGPTGKQLVAYVVPADATLADQAEFRDSLRRALKTRLPDYMVPAHFMFLAQMPLTPNGKLDRKGLPEPDASLMQQAYVAPETELEQQIAAIWADVLRLPQVGLNDNFFEVGGHSLLAIQITSRVQAELGLEVPLVEVFQTETLRAYVQAAATFRAGSAEDFDDLRDFLSELEAI
;
A
#
# COMPACT_ATOMS: atom_id res chain seq x y z
N GLN A 1 25.02 19.42 -16.98
CA GLN A 1 24.30 18.71 -18.05
C GLN A 1 23.76 19.72 -19.06
N PRO A 2 23.62 19.37 -20.36
CA PRO A 2 22.96 20.24 -21.32
C PRO A 2 21.52 20.52 -20.88
N ILE A 3 21.05 21.76 -21.09
CA ILE A 3 19.66 22.14 -20.81
C ILE A 3 18.72 21.28 -21.67
N GLY A 4 17.64 20.79 -21.08
CA GLY A 4 16.66 19.96 -21.78
C GLY A 4 17.00 18.46 -21.88
N VAL A 5 18.13 18.00 -21.34
CA VAL A 5 18.50 16.58 -21.33
C VAL A 5 18.17 15.95 -19.98
N ALA A 6 17.59 14.74 -20.01
CA ALA A 6 17.28 13.97 -18.81
C ALA A 6 18.57 13.43 -18.16
N GLY A 7 18.61 13.47 -16.83
CA GLY A 7 19.75 13.02 -16.07
C GLY A 7 19.40 12.75 -14.60
N GLU A 8 20.26 12.00 -13.92
CA GLU A 8 20.05 11.73 -12.50
C GLU A 8 20.38 12.96 -11.64
N LEU A 9 19.52 13.26 -10.67
CA LEU A 9 19.69 14.35 -9.71
C LEU A 9 20.61 13.92 -8.56
N TYR A 10 21.58 14.78 -8.26
CA TYR A 10 22.48 14.64 -7.11
C TYR A 10 22.32 15.85 -6.20
N LEU A 11 22.29 15.61 -4.89
CA LEU A 11 22.14 16.65 -3.86
C LEU A 11 23.47 16.87 -3.15
N GLY A 12 23.95 18.11 -3.13
CA GLY A 12 25.18 18.52 -2.43
C GLY A 12 24.90 19.53 -1.31
N GLY A 13 25.95 19.90 -0.58
CA GLY A 13 25.90 20.93 0.46
C GLY A 13 25.64 20.39 1.88
N GLU A 14 25.39 21.31 2.82
CA GLU A 14 25.30 21.02 4.26
C GLU A 14 24.11 20.13 4.63
N GLY A 15 23.07 20.08 3.80
CA GLY A 15 21.89 19.22 4.01
C GLY A 15 22.11 17.74 3.71
N VAL A 16 23.28 17.35 3.21
CA VAL A 16 23.58 15.93 2.92
C VAL A 16 23.81 15.16 4.23
N ALA A 17 23.04 14.09 4.41
CA ALA A 17 23.13 13.23 5.60
C ALA A 17 24.53 12.59 5.76
N ARG A 18 24.85 12.13 6.97
CA ARG A 18 26.12 11.44 7.25
C ARG A 18 26.24 10.11 6.50
N GLY A 19 25.12 9.39 6.40
CA GLY A 19 24.99 8.08 5.78
C GLY A 19 23.76 7.35 6.31
N TYR A 20 23.64 6.07 5.97
CA TYR A 20 22.66 5.16 6.55
C TYR A 20 23.22 4.47 7.80
N LEU A 21 22.41 4.43 8.87
CA LEU A 21 22.78 3.79 10.12
C LEU A 21 23.10 2.32 9.88
N GLU A 22 24.28 1.87 10.35
CA GLU A 22 24.77 0.49 10.26
C GLU A 22 24.79 -0.12 8.84
N ARG A 23 24.77 0.72 7.80
CA ARG A 23 24.78 0.29 6.41
C ARG A 23 25.92 0.97 5.63
N PRO A 24 27.19 0.63 5.89
CA PRO A 24 28.34 1.29 5.28
C PRO A 24 28.41 1.07 3.76
N ALA A 25 28.05 -0.13 3.27
CA ALA A 25 28.04 -0.43 1.84
C ALA A 25 27.04 0.46 1.07
N LEU A 26 25.79 0.52 1.54
CA LEU A 26 24.76 1.38 0.95
C LEU A 26 25.12 2.87 1.06
N THR A 27 25.77 3.26 2.17
CA THR A 27 26.28 4.62 2.35
C THR A 27 27.33 4.95 1.30
N ALA A 28 28.30 4.06 1.06
CA ALA A 28 29.32 4.28 0.04
C ALA A 28 28.74 4.32 -1.38
N GLU A 29 27.70 3.53 -1.65
CA GLU A 29 27.01 3.51 -2.94
C GLU A 29 26.24 4.81 -3.22
N ARG A 30 25.55 5.35 -2.21
CA ARG A 30 24.66 6.51 -2.39
C ARG A 30 25.30 7.87 -2.07
N PHE A 31 26.35 7.91 -1.24
CA PHE A 31 27.06 9.14 -0.86
C PHE A 31 28.45 9.16 -1.49
N VAL A 32 28.51 9.60 -2.75
CA VAL A 32 29.70 9.53 -3.60
C VAL A 32 30.51 10.83 -3.54
N PRO A 33 31.80 10.82 -3.92
CA PRO A 33 32.61 12.04 -3.99
C PRO A 33 31.97 13.09 -4.89
N ASP A 34 31.96 14.34 -4.45
CA ASP A 34 31.46 15.48 -5.23
C ASP A 34 32.54 15.98 -6.21
N PRO A 35 32.38 15.81 -7.53
CA PRO A 35 33.37 16.27 -8.50
C PRO A 35 33.41 17.79 -8.68
N PHE A 36 32.42 18.52 -8.15
CA PHE A 36 32.29 19.98 -8.29
C PHE A 36 32.49 20.73 -6.96
N GLY A 37 32.59 19.99 -5.86
CA GLY A 37 32.70 20.54 -4.51
C GLY A 37 34.15 20.71 -4.02
N LYS A 38 34.28 20.99 -2.72
CA LYS A 38 35.58 21.10 -2.05
C LYS A 38 36.21 19.70 -1.89
N PRO A 39 37.54 19.59 -1.78
CA PRO A 39 38.18 18.32 -1.45
C PRO A 39 37.54 17.65 -0.23
N GLY A 40 37.10 16.39 -0.39
CA GLY A 40 36.43 15.62 0.66
C GLY A 40 34.90 15.82 0.77
N SER A 41 34.29 16.72 -0.03
CA SER A 41 32.84 16.82 -0.07
C SER A 41 32.19 15.63 -0.79
N ARG A 42 30.95 15.35 -0.43
CA ARG A 42 30.14 14.25 -0.97
C ARG A 42 28.82 14.80 -1.49
N VAL A 43 28.29 14.14 -2.50
CA VAL A 43 26.93 14.32 -3.00
C VAL A 43 26.11 13.06 -2.72
N TYR A 44 24.83 13.26 -2.42
CA TYR A 44 23.86 12.19 -2.33
C TYR A 44 23.21 11.93 -3.68
N ARG A 45 23.34 10.69 -4.17
CA ARG A 45 22.73 10.18 -5.38
C ARG A 45 21.25 9.89 -5.12
N SER A 46 20.34 10.75 -5.59
CA SER A 46 18.93 10.69 -5.17
C SER A 46 18.13 9.57 -5.83
N GLY A 47 18.60 9.07 -6.98
CA GLY A 47 17.85 8.16 -7.84
C GLY A 47 16.73 8.84 -8.62
N ASP A 48 16.54 10.16 -8.53
CA ASP A 48 15.52 10.87 -9.31
C ASP A 48 16.05 11.23 -10.70
N LEU A 49 15.26 10.95 -11.73
CA LEU A 49 15.50 11.43 -13.08
C LEU A 49 14.88 12.82 -13.21
N THR A 50 15.68 13.80 -13.60
CA THR A 50 15.24 15.18 -13.77
C THR A 50 15.79 15.79 -15.05
N ARG A 51 15.27 16.95 -15.43
CA ARG A 51 15.76 17.72 -16.56
C ARG A 51 15.74 19.20 -16.23
N GLY A 52 16.87 19.87 -16.40
CA GLY A 52 16.96 21.32 -16.25
C GLY A 52 16.31 22.06 -17.41
N ARG A 53 15.54 23.10 -17.09
CA ARG A 53 14.93 24.03 -18.03
C ARG A 53 15.79 25.31 -18.19
N PRO A 54 15.60 26.09 -19.27
CA PRO A 54 16.33 27.33 -19.50
C PRO A 54 16.10 28.40 -18.42
N ASP A 55 14.97 28.35 -17.72
CA ASP A 55 14.59 29.26 -16.63
C ASP A 55 15.16 28.86 -15.26
N GLY A 56 15.98 27.81 -15.20
CA GLY A 56 16.59 27.31 -13.97
C GLY A 56 15.68 26.37 -13.15
N VAL A 57 14.46 26.12 -13.62
CA VAL A 57 13.56 25.14 -13.00
C VAL A 57 14.01 23.72 -13.36
N VAL A 58 13.80 22.78 -12.45
CA VAL A 58 14.10 21.35 -12.65
C VAL A 58 12.80 20.58 -12.79
N ASP A 59 12.56 20.00 -13.96
CA ASP A 59 11.43 19.09 -14.20
C ASP A 59 11.75 17.73 -13.57
N TYR A 60 10.81 17.17 -12.81
CA TYR A 60 10.88 15.79 -12.33
C TYR A 60 10.32 14.83 -13.39
N LEU A 61 11.10 13.82 -13.76
CA LEU A 61 10.77 12.86 -14.82
C LEU A 61 10.49 11.43 -14.30
N GLY A 62 10.79 11.15 -13.03
CA GLY A 62 10.61 9.83 -12.43
C GLY A 62 11.82 9.41 -11.60
N ARG A 63 11.98 8.10 -11.40
CA ARG A 63 13.11 7.53 -10.68
C ARG A 63 13.85 6.51 -11.53
N VAL A 64 15.16 6.43 -11.31
CA VAL A 64 16.05 5.42 -11.88
C VAL A 64 15.85 4.09 -11.15
N ASP A 65 15.54 4.14 -9.85
CA ASP A 65 15.11 2.99 -9.07
C ASP A 65 13.56 2.88 -9.07
N HIS A 66 13.04 1.67 -8.84
CA HIS A 66 11.60 1.38 -8.93
C HIS A 66 10.80 1.85 -7.72
N GLN A 67 11.28 2.87 -7.01
CA GLN A 67 10.61 3.41 -5.85
C GLN A 67 9.41 4.26 -6.24
N VAL A 68 8.33 4.17 -5.46
CA VAL A 68 7.07 4.86 -5.74
C VAL A 68 6.62 5.70 -4.56
N LYS A 69 5.86 6.76 -4.84
CA LYS A 69 5.13 7.51 -3.82
C LYS A 69 3.66 7.15 -3.90
N ILE A 70 3.12 6.58 -2.83
CA ILE A 70 1.71 6.23 -2.72
C ILE A 70 1.18 6.85 -1.44
N ARG A 71 0.21 7.77 -1.57
CA ARG A 71 -0.51 8.37 -0.44
C ARG A 71 0.43 9.01 0.61
N GLY A 72 1.50 9.65 0.16
CA GLY A 72 2.52 10.28 1.01
C GLY A 72 3.64 9.35 1.50
N PHE A 73 3.47 8.03 1.35
CA PHE A 73 4.50 7.05 1.69
C PHE A 73 5.47 6.85 0.55
N ARG A 74 6.75 6.79 0.91
CA ARG A 74 7.85 6.45 0.00
C ARG A 74 8.09 4.94 0.11
N ILE A 75 7.70 4.19 -0.92
CA ILE A 75 7.68 2.72 -0.89
C ILE A 75 8.73 2.16 -1.82
N GLU A 76 9.62 1.34 -1.28
CA GLU A 76 10.60 0.56 -2.03
C GLU A 76 9.95 -0.74 -2.51
N LEU A 77 9.59 -0.82 -3.80
CA LEU A 77 8.93 -2.01 -4.35
C LEU A 77 9.79 -3.28 -4.19
N GLY A 78 11.11 -3.12 -4.32
CA GLY A 78 12.07 -4.22 -4.14
C GLY A 78 12.07 -4.83 -2.74
N GLU A 79 11.66 -4.09 -1.70
CA GLU A 79 11.52 -4.62 -0.34
C GLU A 79 10.34 -5.58 -0.25
N ILE A 80 9.20 -5.21 -0.86
CA ILE A 80 8.01 -6.07 -0.92
C ILE A 80 8.33 -7.33 -1.73
N GLU A 81 8.96 -7.17 -2.89
CA GLU A 81 9.39 -8.29 -3.74
C GLU A 81 10.37 -9.21 -2.99
N ALA A 82 11.27 -8.66 -2.16
CA ALA A 82 12.18 -9.47 -1.35
C ALA A 82 11.42 -10.31 -0.32
N ARG A 83 10.43 -9.74 0.37
CA ARG A 83 9.59 -10.47 1.34
C ARG A 83 8.73 -11.55 0.69
N LEU A 84 8.24 -11.30 -0.52
CA LEU A 84 7.53 -12.31 -1.30
C LEU A 84 8.47 -13.46 -1.71
N ARG A 85 9.70 -13.16 -2.15
CA ARG A 85 10.71 -14.17 -2.50
C ARG A 85 11.24 -14.99 -1.32
N GLU A 86 10.98 -14.57 -0.08
CA GLU A 86 11.28 -15.38 1.12
C GLU A 86 10.27 -16.53 1.32
N GLN A 87 9.15 -16.55 0.59
CA GLN A 87 8.17 -17.63 0.68
C GLN A 87 8.51 -18.75 -0.30
N ASP A 88 8.67 -19.98 0.19
CA ASP A 88 9.02 -21.15 -0.65
C ASP A 88 8.01 -21.44 -1.78
N SER A 89 6.76 -20.97 -1.61
CA SER A 89 5.69 -21.09 -2.59
C SER A 89 5.77 -20.07 -3.73
N VAL A 90 6.68 -19.10 -3.68
CA VAL A 90 6.86 -18.05 -4.70
C VAL A 90 8.09 -18.37 -5.56
N GLY A 91 7.89 -18.59 -6.86
CA GLY A 91 8.98 -18.78 -7.82
C GLY A 91 9.55 -17.44 -8.33
N GLU A 92 8.68 -16.59 -8.87
CA GLU A 92 9.04 -15.25 -9.34
C GLU A 92 8.03 -14.21 -8.87
N THR A 93 8.47 -12.96 -8.69
CA THR A 93 7.55 -11.87 -8.35
C THR A 93 8.05 -10.51 -8.83
N VAL A 94 7.11 -9.65 -9.20
CA VAL A 94 7.34 -8.21 -9.41
C VAL A 94 6.20 -7.44 -8.75
N VAL A 95 6.53 -6.35 -8.09
CA VAL A 95 5.53 -5.43 -7.55
C VAL A 95 5.56 -4.15 -8.37
N VAL A 96 4.38 -3.63 -8.67
CA VAL A 96 4.20 -2.36 -9.38
C VAL A 96 3.17 -1.49 -8.68
N ALA A 97 3.26 -0.19 -8.91
CA ALA A 97 2.20 0.75 -8.54
C ALA A 97 1.36 1.05 -9.78
N GLN A 98 0.05 0.87 -9.68
CA GLN A 98 -0.91 1.14 -10.75
C GLN A 98 -1.96 2.14 -10.27
N ASP A 99 -2.54 2.88 -11.20
CA ASP A 99 -3.61 3.82 -10.90
C ASP A 99 -4.92 3.05 -10.68
N GLY A 100 -5.67 3.42 -9.64
CA GLY A 100 -6.99 2.88 -9.31
C GLY A 100 -7.99 4.00 -8.98
N PRO A 101 -9.25 3.66 -8.65
CA PRO A 101 -10.33 4.63 -8.45
C PRO A 101 -10.04 5.71 -7.37
N THR A 102 -9.28 5.32 -6.35
CA THR A 102 -8.92 6.15 -5.18
C THR A 102 -7.45 6.59 -5.22
N GLY A 103 -6.79 6.45 -6.37
CA GLY A 103 -5.38 6.75 -6.58
C GLY A 103 -4.52 5.51 -6.74
N LYS A 104 -3.20 5.68 -6.61
CA LYS A 104 -2.24 4.59 -6.84
C LYS A 104 -2.37 3.47 -5.80
N GLN A 105 -2.26 2.23 -6.26
CA GLN A 105 -2.28 1.01 -5.46
C GLN A 105 -1.18 0.05 -5.87
N LEU A 106 -0.79 -0.82 -4.95
CA LEU A 106 0.23 -1.83 -5.15
C LEU A 106 -0.38 -3.12 -5.71
N VAL A 107 0.20 -3.63 -6.78
CA VAL A 107 -0.15 -4.91 -7.39
C VAL A 107 1.08 -5.79 -7.41
N ALA A 108 0.96 -6.98 -6.84
CA ALA A 108 1.99 -8.03 -6.90
C ALA A 108 1.64 -9.03 -7.99
N TYR A 109 2.53 -9.21 -8.95
CA TYR A 109 2.50 -10.32 -9.88
C TYR A 109 3.36 -11.43 -9.33
N VAL A 110 2.84 -12.64 -9.31
CA VAL A 110 3.47 -13.80 -8.68
C VAL A 110 3.39 -14.99 -9.62
N VAL A 111 4.53 -15.62 -9.89
CA VAL A 111 4.59 -16.95 -10.48
C VAL A 111 4.76 -17.93 -9.32
N PRO A 112 3.79 -18.82 -9.06
CA PRO A 112 3.92 -19.83 -8.03
C PRO A 112 5.11 -20.77 -8.29
N ALA A 113 5.78 -21.22 -7.24
CA ALA A 113 6.84 -22.23 -7.37
C ALA A 113 6.29 -23.59 -7.83
N ASP A 114 5.06 -23.91 -7.42
CA ASP A 114 4.31 -25.07 -7.88
C ASP A 114 3.10 -24.62 -8.72
N ALA A 115 3.14 -24.92 -10.02
CA ALA A 115 2.07 -24.57 -10.96
C ALA A 115 0.76 -25.35 -10.72
N THR A 116 0.76 -26.37 -9.85
CA THR A 116 -0.42 -27.17 -9.51
C THR A 116 -1.23 -26.62 -8.34
N LEU A 117 -0.85 -25.46 -7.80
CA LEU A 117 -1.59 -24.73 -6.76
C LEU A 117 -3.05 -24.52 -7.19
N ALA A 118 -3.93 -25.37 -6.65
CA ALA A 118 -5.34 -25.43 -7.05
C ALA A 118 -6.17 -24.28 -6.46
N ASP A 119 -5.83 -23.82 -5.25
CA ASP A 119 -6.53 -22.72 -4.57
C ASP A 119 -5.72 -21.43 -4.57
N GLN A 120 -6.01 -20.57 -5.55
CA GLN A 120 -5.39 -19.25 -5.65
C GLN A 120 -5.85 -18.29 -4.54
N ALA A 121 -7.02 -18.49 -3.94
CA ALA A 121 -7.53 -17.63 -2.87
C ALA A 121 -6.77 -17.91 -1.57
N GLU A 122 -6.64 -19.18 -1.17
CA GLU A 122 -5.86 -19.56 0.00
C GLU A 122 -4.38 -19.13 -0.16
N PHE A 123 -3.83 -19.29 -1.37
CA PHE A 123 -2.48 -18.87 -1.65
C PHE A 123 -2.30 -17.35 -1.50
N ARG A 124 -3.20 -16.54 -2.07
CA ARG A 124 -3.21 -15.09 -1.90
C ARG A 124 -3.23 -14.68 -0.44
N ASP A 125 -4.13 -15.28 0.35
CA ASP A 125 -4.28 -14.98 1.77
C ASP A 125 -3.02 -15.35 2.56
N SER A 126 -2.36 -16.45 2.21
CA SER A 126 -1.09 -16.84 2.83
C SER A 126 0.02 -15.80 2.59
N LEU A 127 0.15 -15.29 1.36
CA LEU A 127 1.12 -14.26 1.01
C LEU A 127 0.83 -12.94 1.72
N ARG A 128 -0.44 -12.51 1.71
CA ARG A 128 -0.88 -11.29 2.41
C ARG A 128 -0.54 -11.37 3.90
N ARG A 129 -0.85 -12.50 4.54
CA ARG A 129 -0.57 -12.74 5.97
C ARG A 129 0.94 -12.70 6.25
N ALA A 130 1.74 -13.37 5.42
CA ALA A 130 3.19 -13.36 5.53
C ALA A 130 3.76 -11.93 5.45
N LEU A 131 3.30 -11.12 4.49
CA LEU A 131 3.73 -9.73 4.36
C LEU A 131 3.34 -8.87 5.57
N LYS A 132 2.12 -9.01 6.08
CA LYS A 132 1.63 -8.27 7.27
C LYS A 132 2.48 -8.53 8.53
N THR A 133 3.19 -9.66 8.62
CA THR A 133 4.08 -9.92 9.78
C THR A 133 5.37 -9.09 9.77
N ARG A 134 5.79 -8.58 8.60
CA ARG A 134 7.11 -7.92 8.42
C ARG A 134 7.02 -6.51 7.85
N LEU A 135 5.91 -6.17 7.20
CA LEU A 135 5.72 -4.91 6.51
C LEU A 135 4.54 -4.14 7.12
N PRO A 136 4.63 -2.81 7.17
CA PRO A 136 3.47 -1.97 7.45
C PRO A 136 2.35 -2.20 6.42
N ASP A 137 1.10 -1.99 6.84
CA ASP A 137 -0.09 -2.22 6.00
C ASP A 137 -0.04 -1.50 4.65
N TYR A 138 0.49 -0.28 4.61
CA TYR A 138 0.57 0.51 3.37
C TYR A 138 1.55 -0.06 2.33
N MET A 139 2.42 -1.02 2.70
CA MET A 139 3.33 -1.72 1.79
C MET A 139 2.78 -3.08 1.33
N VAL A 140 1.67 -3.55 1.91
CA VAL A 140 1.05 -4.80 1.50
C VAL A 140 0.29 -4.56 0.18
N PRO A 141 0.56 -5.35 -0.88
CA PRO A 141 -0.18 -5.25 -2.13
C PRO A 141 -1.68 -5.41 -1.92
N ALA A 142 -2.47 -4.50 -2.51
CA ALA A 142 -3.92 -4.63 -2.54
C ALA A 142 -4.31 -5.87 -3.35
N HIS A 143 -3.55 -6.14 -4.42
CA HIS A 143 -3.84 -7.17 -5.39
C HIS A 143 -2.69 -8.13 -5.62
N PHE A 144 -3.04 -9.40 -5.83
CA PHE A 144 -2.12 -10.46 -6.21
C PHE A 144 -2.62 -11.10 -7.51
N MET A 145 -1.81 -11.00 -8.56
CA MET A 145 -2.08 -11.60 -9.86
C MET A 145 -1.14 -12.78 -10.07
N PHE A 146 -1.72 -13.97 -10.24
CA PHE A 146 -0.97 -15.18 -10.46
C PHE A 146 -0.76 -15.41 -11.95
N LEU A 147 0.51 -15.56 -12.35
CA LEU A 147 0.92 -15.77 -13.73
C LEU A 147 1.56 -17.15 -13.87
N ALA A 148 1.43 -17.75 -15.06
CA ALA A 148 2.18 -18.95 -15.40
C ALA A 148 3.69 -18.66 -15.57
N GLN A 149 4.04 -17.47 -16.07
CA GLN A 149 5.41 -17.00 -16.24
C GLN A 149 5.45 -15.47 -16.31
N MET A 150 6.60 -14.86 -16.01
CA MET A 150 6.79 -13.42 -16.16
C MET A 150 6.93 -13.01 -17.63
N PRO A 151 6.33 -11.88 -18.06
CA PRO A 151 6.55 -11.35 -19.40
C PRO A 151 7.99 -10.86 -19.55
N LEU A 152 8.68 -11.28 -20.60
CA LEU A 152 10.06 -10.89 -20.89
C LEU A 152 10.14 -10.16 -22.23
N THR A 153 11.00 -9.15 -22.29
CA THR A 153 11.46 -8.51 -23.53
C THR A 153 12.27 -9.50 -24.38
N PRO A 154 12.48 -9.24 -25.69
CA PRO A 154 13.32 -10.08 -26.54
C PRO A 154 14.76 -10.29 -26.01
N ASN A 155 15.25 -9.38 -25.16
CA ASN A 155 16.57 -9.48 -24.53
C ASN A 155 16.55 -10.25 -23.19
N GLY A 156 15.44 -10.92 -22.85
CA GLY A 156 15.31 -11.71 -21.62
C GLY A 156 15.14 -10.90 -20.33
N LYS A 157 14.95 -9.57 -20.42
CA LYS A 157 14.65 -8.72 -19.26
C LYS A 157 13.14 -8.66 -19.01
N LEU A 158 12.72 -8.51 -17.76
CA LEU A 158 11.32 -8.30 -17.38
C LEU A 158 10.67 -7.16 -18.20
N ASP A 159 9.56 -7.48 -18.86
CA ASP A 159 8.74 -6.51 -19.58
C ASP A 159 7.59 -6.03 -18.68
N ARG A 160 7.85 -4.98 -17.91
CA ARG A 160 6.84 -4.36 -17.02
C ARG A 160 5.63 -3.79 -17.78
N LYS A 161 5.78 -3.45 -19.07
CA LYS A 161 4.68 -2.94 -19.89
C LYS A 161 3.79 -4.07 -20.43
N GLY A 162 4.33 -5.28 -20.50
CA GLY A 162 3.61 -6.50 -20.87
C GLY A 162 2.90 -7.18 -19.70
N LEU A 163 2.97 -6.62 -18.48
CA LEU A 163 2.21 -7.15 -17.34
C LEU A 163 0.70 -6.95 -17.60
N PRO A 164 -0.13 -7.99 -17.42
CA PRO A 164 -1.56 -7.88 -17.64
C PRO A 164 -2.16 -6.89 -16.65
N GLU A 165 -3.05 -6.02 -17.10
CA GLU A 165 -3.76 -5.14 -16.20
C GLU A 165 -4.68 -5.96 -15.27
N PRO A 166 -4.83 -5.55 -14.00
CA PRO A 166 -5.77 -6.19 -13.10
C PRO A 166 -7.17 -5.99 -13.65
N ASP A 167 -7.79 -7.10 -14.05
CA ASP A 167 -9.17 -7.06 -14.50
C ASP A 167 -10.06 -6.84 -13.28
N ALA A 168 -10.67 -5.65 -13.19
CA ALA A 168 -11.59 -5.31 -12.12
C ALA A 168 -12.75 -6.32 -12.00
N SER A 169 -13.10 -7.01 -13.10
CA SER A 169 -14.14 -8.04 -13.11
C SER A 169 -13.69 -9.39 -12.53
N LEU A 170 -12.40 -9.71 -12.60
CA LEU A 170 -11.81 -10.91 -11.96
C LEU A 170 -11.51 -10.69 -10.48
N MET A 171 -11.49 -9.43 -10.04
CA MET A 171 -11.21 -9.02 -8.67
C MET A 171 -12.47 -8.87 -7.80
N GLN A 172 -13.63 -8.70 -8.43
CA GLN A 172 -14.90 -8.75 -7.72
C GLN A 172 -15.24 -10.21 -7.47
N GLN A 173 -15.18 -10.61 -6.19
CA GLN A 173 -15.90 -11.79 -5.74
C GLN A 173 -17.37 -11.65 -6.21
N ALA A 174 -18.03 -12.77 -6.52
CA ALA A 174 -19.41 -12.74 -7.00
C ALA A 174 -20.25 -11.80 -6.13
N TYR A 175 -20.84 -10.77 -6.75
CA TYR A 175 -21.56 -9.73 -6.02
C TYR A 175 -22.67 -10.35 -5.16
N VAL A 176 -22.57 -10.15 -3.85
CA VAL A 176 -23.60 -10.51 -2.88
C VAL A 176 -24.20 -9.22 -2.34
N ALA A 177 -25.48 -9.00 -2.64
CA ALA A 177 -26.16 -7.79 -2.23
C ALA A 177 -26.28 -7.68 -0.69
N PRO A 178 -26.13 -6.49 -0.12
CA PRO A 178 -26.53 -6.20 1.26
C PRO A 178 -28.01 -6.55 1.51
N GLU A 179 -28.30 -7.32 2.56
CA GLU A 179 -29.65 -7.82 2.82
C GLU A 179 -30.37 -7.01 3.91
N THR A 180 -29.66 -6.72 5.01
CA THR A 180 -30.20 -6.00 6.16
C THR A 180 -30.09 -4.47 6.00
N GLU A 181 -30.91 -3.72 6.73
CA GLU A 181 -30.85 -2.25 6.73
C GLU A 181 -29.46 -1.72 7.12
N LEU A 182 -28.83 -2.31 8.13
CA LEU A 182 -27.48 -1.93 8.57
C LEU A 182 -26.44 -2.21 7.47
N GLU A 183 -26.51 -3.38 6.83
CA GLU A 183 -25.62 -3.69 5.71
C GLU A 183 -25.82 -2.72 4.55
N GLN A 184 -27.06 -2.36 4.20
CA GLN A 184 -27.36 -1.41 3.13
C GLN A 184 -26.82 0.00 3.43
N GLN A 185 -27.00 0.48 4.67
CA GLN A 185 -26.50 1.78 5.11
C GLN A 185 -24.97 1.84 5.08
N ILE A 186 -24.29 0.83 5.63
CA ILE A 186 -22.82 0.79 5.64
C ILE A 186 -22.28 0.59 4.22
N ALA A 187 -22.92 -0.25 3.39
CA ALA A 187 -22.54 -0.42 1.99
C ALA A 187 -22.62 0.89 1.20
N ALA A 188 -23.66 1.71 1.44
CA ALA A 188 -23.80 3.03 0.81
C ALA A 188 -22.66 3.97 1.23
N ILE A 189 -22.32 4.02 2.52
CA ILE A 189 -21.19 4.81 3.02
C ILE A 189 -19.88 4.37 2.35
N TRP A 190 -19.63 3.06 2.25
CA TRP A 190 -18.45 2.51 1.57
C TRP A 190 -18.43 2.89 0.09
N ALA A 191 -19.54 2.70 -0.63
CA ALA A 191 -19.65 3.03 -2.04
C ALA A 191 -19.32 4.50 -2.32
N ASP A 192 -19.85 5.42 -1.51
CA ASP A 192 -19.60 6.85 -1.63
C ASP A 192 -18.14 7.22 -1.37
N VAL A 193 -17.55 6.69 -0.29
CA VAL A 193 -16.16 6.99 0.10
C VAL A 193 -15.16 6.39 -0.90
N LEU A 194 -15.42 5.18 -1.37
CA LEU A 194 -14.58 4.47 -2.34
C LEU A 194 -14.82 4.90 -3.79
N ARG A 195 -15.88 5.68 -4.04
CA ARG A 195 -16.33 6.13 -5.38
C ARG A 195 -16.67 4.95 -6.30
N LEU A 196 -17.38 3.97 -5.75
CA LEU A 196 -17.83 2.78 -6.45
C LEU A 196 -19.33 2.86 -6.71
N PRO A 197 -19.84 2.29 -7.82
CA PRO A 197 -21.27 2.29 -8.10
C PRO A 197 -22.06 1.47 -7.07
N GLN A 198 -21.46 0.40 -6.53
CA GLN A 198 -22.01 -0.45 -5.48
C GLN A 198 -20.90 -1.21 -4.77
N VAL A 199 -21.17 -1.67 -3.54
CA VAL A 199 -20.28 -2.53 -2.75
C VAL A 199 -21.09 -3.75 -2.28
N GLY A 200 -20.55 -4.95 -2.53
CA GLY A 200 -21.11 -6.22 -2.10
C GLY A 200 -20.61 -6.65 -0.72
N LEU A 201 -21.33 -7.57 -0.07
CA LEU A 201 -21.01 -8.05 1.28
C LEU A 201 -19.62 -8.70 1.38
N ASN A 202 -19.14 -9.33 0.32
CA ASN A 202 -17.85 -10.01 0.34
C ASN A 202 -16.71 -9.15 -0.25
N ASP A 203 -16.99 -7.89 -0.61
CA ASP A 203 -15.96 -7.00 -1.13
C ASP A 203 -14.94 -6.69 -0.03
N ASN A 204 -13.67 -6.94 -0.32
CA ASN A 204 -12.56 -6.60 0.57
C ASN A 204 -12.22 -5.12 0.41
N PHE A 205 -12.26 -4.37 1.51
CA PHE A 205 -12.00 -2.93 1.57
C PHE A 205 -10.74 -2.52 0.80
N PHE A 206 -9.63 -3.22 1.02
CA PHE A 206 -8.34 -2.87 0.41
C PHE A 206 -8.27 -3.25 -1.07
N GLU A 207 -8.89 -4.37 -1.44
CA GLU A 207 -8.96 -4.82 -2.84
C GLU A 207 -9.82 -3.87 -3.68
N VAL A 208 -10.87 -3.28 -3.13
CA VAL A 208 -11.69 -2.30 -3.86
C VAL A 208 -11.13 -0.88 -3.83
N GLY A 209 -9.86 -0.72 -3.46
CA GLY A 209 -9.13 0.55 -3.45
C GLY A 209 -9.11 1.28 -2.11
N GLY A 210 -9.59 0.66 -1.04
CA GLY A 210 -9.57 1.20 0.32
C GLY A 210 -8.16 1.41 0.87
N HIS A 211 -8.05 2.38 1.78
CA HIS A 211 -6.81 2.69 2.50
C HIS A 211 -7.07 3.48 3.77
N SER A 212 -6.05 3.69 4.60
CA SER A 212 -6.20 4.26 5.95
C SER A 212 -6.98 5.59 6.00
N LEU A 213 -6.72 6.50 5.06
CA LEU A 213 -7.48 7.75 4.99
C LEU A 213 -8.97 7.54 4.68
N LEU A 214 -9.31 6.59 3.79
CA LEU A 214 -10.70 6.25 3.49
C LEU A 214 -11.34 5.47 4.63
N ALA A 215 -10.58 4.64 5.34
CA ALA A 215 -11.04 3.94 6.52
C ALA A 215 -11.45 4.94 7.62
N ILE A 216 -10.64 5.98 7.85
CA ILE A 216 -10.97 7.09 8.76
C ILE A 216 -12.26 7.81 8.32
N GLN A 217 -12.43 8.05 7.02
CA GLN A 217 -13.64 8.68 6.50
C GLN A 217 -14.88 7.79 6.69
N ILE A 218 -14.75 6.49 6.46
CA ILE A 218 -15.82 5.51 6.68
C ILE A 218 -16.20 5.47 8.16
N THR A 219 -15.25 5.30 9.08
CA THR A 219 -15.57 5.21 10.51
C THR A 219 -16.21 6.50 11.01
N SER A 220 -15.74 7.67 10.55
CA SER A 220 -16.34 8.96 10.87
C SER A 220 -17.77 9.12 10.34
N ARG A 221 -18.06 8.66 9.12
CA ARG A 221 -19.42 8.71 8.56
C ARG A 221 -20.36 7.69 9.23
N VAL A 222 -19.87 6.49 9.51
CA VAL A 222 -20.63 5.47 10.25
C VAL A 222 -21.01 5.99 11.63
N GLN A 223 -20.12 6.68 12.33
CA GLN A 223 -20.46 7.35 13.59
C GLN A 223 -21.48 8.47 13.38
N ALA A 224 -21.27 9.36 12.41
CA ALA A 224 -22.13 10.53 12.21
C ALA A 224 -23.54 10.18 11.72
N GLU A 225 -23.68 9.17 10.86
CA GLU A 225 -24.94 8.81 10.20
C GLU A 225 -25.69 7.72 10.96
N LEU A 226 -24.98 6.79 11.61
CA LEU A 226 -25.57 5.60 12.24
C LEU A 226 -25.40 5.56 13.76
N GLY A 227 -24.62 6.49 14.34
CA GLY A 227 -24.34 6.52 15.77
C GLY A 227 -23.45 5.39 16.26
N LEU A 228 -22.71 4.73 15.35
CA LEU A 228 -21.87 3.57 15.68
C LEU A 228 -20.40 3.98 15.78
N GLU A 229 -19.82 3.85 16.97
CA GLU A 229 -18.39 4.12 17.20
C GLU A 229 -17.56 2.87 16.92
N VAL A 230 -17.35 2.60 15.63
CA VAL A 230 -16.52 1.48 15.20
C VAL A 230 -15.05 1.90 15.21
N PRO A 231 -14.17 1.26 16.01
CA PRO A 231 -12.75 1.56 16.02
C PRO A 231 -12.12 1.41 14.64
N LEU A 232 -11.20 2.32 14.28
CA LEU A 232 -10.51 2.26 12.99
C LEU A 232 -9.84 0.90 12.74
N VAL A 233 -9.31 0.27 13.80
CA VAL A 233 -8.65 -1.03 13.74
C VAL A 233 -9.56 -2.13 13.19
N GLU A 234 -10.88 -2.04 13.39
CA GLU A 234 -11.84 -3.01 12.88
C GLU A 234 -11.84 -3.05 11.36
N VAL A 235 -11.68 -1.90 10.67
CA VAL A 235 -11.59 -1.88 9.19
C VAL A 235 -10.42 -2.71 8.69
N PHE A 236 -9.29 -2.72 9.43
CA PHE A 236 -8.08 -3.46 9.06
C PHE A 236 -8.14 -4.94 9.44
N GLN A 237 -8.94 -5.29 10.45
CA GLN A 237 -9.09 -6.67 10.93
C GLN A 237 -10.20 -7.43 10.21
N THR A 238 -11.30 -6.74 9.88
CA THR A 238 -12.49 -7.38 9.31
C THR A 238 -12.40 -7.57 7.80
N GLU A 239 -11.56 -6.77 7.11
CA GLU A 239 -11.22 -6.80 5.68
C GLU A 239 -12.40 -6.74 4.68
N THR A 240 -13.52 -7.43 4.91
CA THR A 240 -14.73 -7.46 4.08
C THR A 240 -15.86 -6.62 4.66
N LEU A 241 -16.75 -6.13 3.80
CA LEU A 241 -17.95 -5.40 4.23
C LEU A 241 -18.76 -6.20 5.26
N ARG A 242 -19.01 -7.50 5.00
CA ARG A 242 -19.79 -8.37 5.90
C ARG A 242 -19.21 -8.42 7.31
N ALA A 243 -17.90 -8.68 7.41
CA ALA A 243 -17.24 -8.75 8.71
C ALA A 243 -17.21 -7.39 9.40
N TYR A 244 -17.03 -6.29 8.65
CA TYR A 244 -17.10 -4.94 9.20
C TYR A 244 -18.49 -4.61 9.75
N VAL A 245 -19.56 -4.99 9.04
CA VAL A 245 -20.95 -4.85 9.52
C VAL A 245 -21.18 -5.67 10.80
N GLN A 246 -20.66 -6.90 10.85
CA GLN A 246 -20.75 -7.74 12.06
C GLN A 246 -20.04 -7.11 13.25
N ALA A 247 -18.84 -6.55 13.07
CA ALA A 247 -18.14 -5.79 14.11
C ALA A 247 -18.93 -4.52 14.48
N ALA A 248 -19.43 -3.76 13.51
CA ALA A 248 -20.22 -2.55 13.77
C ALA A 248 -21.48 -2.84 14.61
N ALA A 249 -22.08 -4.02 14.44
CA ALA A 249 -23.25 -4.44 15.21
C ALA A 249 -22.94 -4.68 16.69
N THR A 250 -21.70 -5.00 17.08
CA THR A 250 -21.33 -5.14 18.51
C THR A 250 -21.17 -3.78 19.18
N PHE A 251 -20.66 -2.78 18.46
CA PHE A 251 -20.60 -1.38 18.93
C PHE A 251 -21.97 -0.69 19.00
N ARG A 252 -23.01 -1.32 18.46
CA ARG A 252 -24.41 -0.94 18.68
C ARG A 252 -24.92 -1.36 20.07
N ALA A 253 -24.29 -2.36 20.69
CA ALA A 253 -24.73 -2.99 21.94
C ALA A 253 -23.99 -2.47 23.19
N GLY A 254 -22.89 -1.75 23.04
CA GLY A 254 -22.16 -1.09 24.14
C GLY A 254 -22.75 0.28 24.48
N SER A 255 -23.94 0.31 25.07
CA SER A 255 -24.54 1.55 25.57
C SER A 255 -23.96 1.90 26.93
N ALA A 256 -23.25 3.03 27.03
CA ALA A 256 -22.98 3.88 28.22
C ALA A 256 -22.38 3.26 29.50
N GLU A 257 -22.70 2.02 29.88
CA GLU A 257 -22.29 1.37 31.14
C GLU A 257 -20.81 0.96 31.11
N ASP A 258 -20.30 0.43 29.99
CA ASP A 258 -18.88 0.05 29.87
C ASP A 258 -17.91 1.25 29.93
N PHE A 259 -18.39 2.45 29.58
CA PHE A 259 -17.57 3.67 29.60
C PHE A 259 -17.55 4.32 30.99
N ASP A 260 -18.65 4.23 31.74
CA ASP A 260 -18.67 4.65 33.15
C ASP A 260 -17.84 3.69 34.02
N ASP A 261 -17.87 2.38 33.77
CA ASP A 261 -17.02 1.41 34.47
C ASP A 261 -15.52 1.64 34.20
N LEU A 262 -15.15 1.96 32.96
CA LEU A 262 -13.76 2.28 32.62
C LEU A 262 -13.33 3.63 33.21
N ARG A 263 -14.24 4.60 33.27
CA ARG A 263 -13.98 5.91 33.86
C ARG A 263 -13.82 5.83 35.37
N ASP A 264 -14.64 5.04 36.05
CA ASP A 264 -14.55 4.80 37.48
C ASP A 264 -13.25 4.05 37.81
N PHE A 265 -12.88 3.05 37.01
CA PHE A 265 -11.61 2.34 37.16
C PHE A 265 -10.36 3.25 36.98
N LEU A 266 -10.38 4.17 36.02
CA LEU A 266 -9.29 5.12 35.81
C LEU A 266 -9.23 6.18 36.92
N SER A 267 -10.39 6.56 37.48
CA SER A 267 -10.48 7.50 38.61
C SER A 267 -9.88 6.92 39.89
N GLU A 268 -10.03 5.60 40.12
CA GLU A 268 -9.40 4.90 41.25
C GLU A 268 -7.88 4.80 41.12
N LEU A 269 -7.35 4.72 39.89
CA LEU A 269 -5.91 4.68 39.61
C LEU A 269 -5.21 6.03 39.80
N GLU A 270 -5.92 7.15 39.58
CA GLU A 270 -5.40 8.50 39.83
C GLU A 270 -5.45 8.91 41.31
N ALA A 271 -6.11 8.12 42.16
CA ALA A 271 -6.26 8.36 43.60
C ALA A 271 -5.21 7.63 44.47
N ILE A 272 -4.25 6.93 43.86
CA ILE A 272 -3.10 6.25 44.53
C ILE A 272 -1.81 6.99 44.21
#